data_AF-A0A8J7GZB9-F1
#
_entry.id   AF-A0A8J7GZB9-F1
#
_cell.length_a   1.000
_cell.length_b   1.000
_cell.length_c   1.000
_cell.angle_alpha   90.00
_cell.angle_beta   90.00
_cell.angle_gamma   90.00
#
_symmetry.space_group_name_H-M   'P 1'
#
loop_
_entity.id
_entity.type
_entity.pdbx_description
1 polymer ?
#
loop_
_entity_poly.entity_id
_entity_poly.type
_entity_poly.pdbx_seq_one_letter_code
_entity_poly.pdbx_strand_id
1 'polypeptide(L)'
;MIETEQARREGLRWVLLQVVNKARPYPANDRLLWDVGHSLYPDMTMLELQKELLFLEGLSLVRLTRPPARSWTATLTPEGVNQVEYVTDDIPGIARPAKYWRE
;
A
#
# COMPACT_ATOMS: atom_id res chain seq x y z
N MET A 1 -12.31 6.12 -19.08
CA MET A 1 -12.56 4.85 -18.35
C MET A 1 -11.27 4.13 -17.95
N ILE A 2 -10.26 4.01 -18.82
CA ILE A 2 -8.95 3.43 -18.46
C ILE A 2 -8.20 4.29 -17.42
N GLU A 3 -8.21 5.61 -17.60
CA GLU A 3 -7.60 6.59 -16.67
C GLU A 3 -8.10 6.45 -15.23
N THR A 4 -9.40 6.17 -15.05
CA THR A 4 -10.04 6.05 -13.73
C THR A 4 -9.57 4.80 -12.98
N GLU A 5 -9.38 3.70 -13.72
CA GLU A 5 -8.97 2.41 -13.15
C GLU A 5 -7.47 2.37 -12.85
N GLN A 6 -6.65 3.07 -13.64
CA GLN A 6 -5.26 3.31 -13.29
C GLN A 6 -5.13 4.17 -12.02
N ALA A 7 -5.81 5.31 -11.98
CA ALA A 7 -5.79 6.20 -10.82
C ALA A 7 -6.24 5.48 -9.53
N ARG A 8 -7.24 4.61 -9.63
CA ARG A 8 -7.69 3.75 -8.53
C ARG A 8 -6.58 2.85 -8.00
N ARG A 9 -5.90 2.08 -8.86
CA ARG A 9 -4.80 1.18 -8.44
C ARG A 9 -3.65 1.93 -7.79
N GLU A 10 -3.23 3.02 -8.43
CA GLU A 10 -2.12 3.85 -7.92
C GLU A 10 -2.48 4.51 -6.58
N GLY A 11 -3.73 4.97 -6.42
CA GLY A 11 -4.26 5.50 -5.18
C GLY A 11 -4.35 4.44 -4.08
N LEU A 12 -4.83 3.24 -4.40
CA LEU A 12 -4.89 2.12 -3.46
C LEU A 12 -3.50 1.78 -2.93
N ARG A 13 -2.49 1.66 -3.80
CA ARG A 13 -1.09 1.41 -3.39
C ARG A 13 -0.58 2.43 -2.39
N TRP A 14 -0.83 3.72 -2.65
CA TRP A 14 -0.44 4.79 -1.73
C TRP A 14 -1.14 4.64 -0.37
N VAL A 15 -2.45 4.39 -0.37
CA VAL A 15 -3.22 4.17 0.87
C VAL A 15 -2.68 2.98 1.66
N LEU A 16 -2.40 1.85 1.00
CA LEU A 16 -1.85 0.67 1.66
C LEU A 16 -0.51 0.99 2.33
N LEU A 17 0.40 1.69 1.65
CA LEU A 17 1.67 2.13 2.24
C LEU A 17 1.45 3.00 3.49
N GLN A 18 0.48 3.92 3.45
CA GLN A 18 0.13 4.75 4.61
C GLN A 18 -0.41 3.91 5.77
N VAL A 19 -1.31 2.96 5.51
CA VAL A 19 -1.85 2.07 6.55
C VAL A 19 -0.74 1.25 7.20
N VAL A 20 0.14 0.64 6.40
CA VAL A 20 1.28 -0.12 6.94
C VAL A 20 2.23 0.79 7.74
N ASN A 21 2.45 2.03 7.30
CA ASN A 21 3.24 2.99 8.07
C ASN A 21 2.62 3.29 9.45
N LYS A 22 1.30 3.51 9.50
CA LYS A 22 0.58 3.79 10.75
C LYS A 22 0.48 2.58 11.68
N ALA A 23 0.59 1.35 11.15
CA ALA A 23 0.59 0.13 11.94
C ALA A 23 1.92 -0.12 12.67
N ARG A 24 3.01 0.57 12.31
CA ARG A 24 4.33 0.41 12.95
C ARG A 24 4.24 0.63 14.48
N PRO A 25 4.93 -0.20 15.29
CA PRO A 25 5.94 -1.19 14.92
C PRO A 25 5.39 -2.58 14.53
N TYR A 26 4.07 -2.77 14.49
CA TYR A 26 3.46 -4.08 14.27
C TYR A 26 3.15 -4.34 12.78
N PRO A 27 3.14 -5.62 12.34
CA PRO A 27 2.67 -5.97 10.99
C PRO A 27 1.18 -5.66 10.81
N ALA A 28 0.82 -5.05 9.68
CA ALA A 28 -0.58 -4.89 9.29
C ALA A 28 -1.08 -6.20 8.65
N ASN A 29 -2.21 -6.73 9.12
CA ASN A 29 -2.82 -7.90 8.49
C ASN A 29 -3.67 -7.50 7.27
N ASP A 30 -3.86 -8.44 6.36
CA ASP A 30 -4.68 -8.27 5.15
C ASP A 30 -6.13 -7.86 5.43
N ARG A 31 -6.73 -8.32 6.54
CA ARG A 31 -8.09 -7.92 6.95
C ARG A 31 -8.18 -6.41 7.20
N LEU A 32 -7.24 -5.84 7.96
CA LEU A 32 -7.13 -4.40 8.23
C LEU A 32 -6.90 -3.62 6.93
N LEU A 33 -5.97 -4.09 6.10
CA LEU A 33 -5.66 -3.46 4.82
C LEU A 33 -6.88 -3.50 3.88
N TRP A 34 -7.63 -4.60 3.89
CA TRP A 34 -8.86 -4.75 3.14
C TRP A 34 -9.95 -3.81 3.65
N ASP A 35 -10.17 -3.72 4.97
CA ASP A 35 -11.19 -2.83 5.55
C ASP A 35 -10.96 -1.37 5.15
N VAL A 36 -9.71 -0.90 5.18
CA VAL A 36 -9.36 0.45 4.75
C VAL A 36 -9.55 0.62 3.24
N GLY A 37 -9.03 -0.30 2.42
CA GLY A 37 -9.19 -0.21 0.97
C GLY A 37 -10.65 -0.27 0.52
N HIS A 38 -11.46 -1.13 1.15
CA HIS A 38 -12.89 -1.30 0.87
C HIS A 38 -13.70 -0.07 1.27
N SER A 39 -13.29 0.67 2.31
CA SER A 39 -13.92 1.94 2.68
C SER A 39 -13.79 3.02 1.60
N LEU A 40 -12.74 2.95 0.78
CA LEU A 40 -12.50 3.87 -0.34
C LEU A 40 -13.10 3.33 -1.65
N TYR A 41 -13.03 2.01 -1.84
CA TYR A 41 -13.45 1.31 -3.03
C TYR A 41 -14.35 0.12 -2.66
N PRO A 42 -15.68 0.32 -2.54
CA PRO A 42 -16.60 -0.70 -2.01
C PRO A 42 -16.72 -2.00 -2.83
N ASP A 43 -16.24 -2.00 -4.06
CA ASP A 43 -16.16 -3.17 -4.94
C ASP A 43 -14.79 -3.88 -4.86
N MET A 44 -13.86 -3.40 -4.04
CA MET A 44 -12.51 -3.96 -3.92
C MET A 44 -12.55 -5.39 -3.38
N THR A 45 -11.94 -6.30 -4.13
CA THR A 45 -11.83 -7.71 -3.74
C THR A 45 -10.55 -7.99 -2.95
N MET A 46 -10.54 -9.08 -2.18
CA MET A 46 -9.32 -9.56 -1.53
C MET A 46 -8.21 -9.91 -2.53
N LEU A 47 -8.59 -10.41 -3.72
CA LEU A 47 -7.64 -10.72 -4.78
C LEU A 47 -6.95 -9.47 -5.34
N GLU A 48 -7.70 -8.37 -5.51
CA GLU A 48 -7.12 -7.08 -5.90
C GLU A 48 -6.14 -6.57 -4.85
N LEU A 49 -6.52 -6.59 -3.57
CA LEU A 49 -5.61 -6.23 -2.48
C LEU A 49 -4.31 -7.03 -2.54
N GLN A 50 -4.40 -8.35 -2.69
CA GLN A 50 -3.22 -9.22 -2.74
C GLN A 50 -2.33 -8.91 -3.95
N LYS A 51 -2.90 -8.61 -5.13
CA LYS A 51 -2.14 -8.20 -6.31
C LYS A 51 -1.37 -6.89 -6.06
N GLU A 52 -2.01 -5.90 -5.44
CA GLU A 52 -1.34 -4.64 -5.15
C GLU A 52 -0.27 -4.78 -4.06
N LEU A 53 -0.48 -5.64 -3.06
CA LEU A 53 0.56 -5.98 -2.07
C LEU A 53 1.77 -6.67 -2.72
N LEU A 54 1.54 -7.58 -3.67
CA LEU A 54 2.60 -8.23 -4.45
C LEU A 54 3.38 -7.21 -5.29
N PHE A 55 2.71 -6.23 -5.89
CA PHE A 55 3.36 -5.14 -6.62
C PHE A 55 4.27 -4.32 -5.70
N LEU A 56 3.78 -3.93 -4.52
CA LEU A 56 4.57 -3.18 -3.53
C LEU A 56 5.75 -4.00 -2.98
N GLU A 57 5.59 -5.31 -2.80
CA GLU A 57 6.70 -6.21 -2.43
C GLU A 57 7.74 -6.30 -3.55
N GLY A 58 7.30 -6.36 -4.81
CA GLY A 58 8.20 -6.36 -5.98
C GLY A 58 9.04 -5.08 -6.12
N LEU A 59 8.54 -3.95 -5.58
CA LEU A 59 9.29 -2.69 -5.47
C LEU A 59 10.15 -2.60 -4.20
N SER A 60 10.21 -3.65 -3.39
CA SER A 60 10.88 -3.67 -2.10
C SER A 60 10.37 -2.63 -1.11
N LEU A 61 9.12 -2.16 -1.21
CA LEU A 61 8.54 -1.16 -0.30
C LEU A 61 7.89 -1.81 0.93
N VAL A 62 7.41 -3.03 0.77
CA VAL A 62 6.85 -3.83 1.85
C VAL A 62 7.48 -5.22 1.87
N ARG A 63 7.49 -5.85 3.04
CA ARG A 63 7.78 -7.27 3.20
C ARG A 63 6.49 -8.00 3.55
N LEU A 64 6.14 -9.03 2.78
CA LEU A 64 4.96 -9.84 3.06
C LEU A 64 5.32 -11.14 3.79
N THR A 65 4.53 -11.48 4.80
CA THR A 65 4.51 -12.82 5.40
C THR A 65 3.22 -13.52 4.99
N ARG A 66 3.31 -14.71 4.40
CA ARG A 66 2.19 -15.43 3.77
C ARG A 66 2.11 -16.89 4.24
N PRO A 67 1.66 -17.16 5.48
CA PRO A 67 1.58 -18.53 5.98
C PRO A 67 0.41 -19.28 5.33
N PRO A 68 0.52 -20.59 5.02
CA PRO A 68 -0.53 -21.36 4.32
C PRO A 68 -1.92 -21.34 4.97
N ALA A 69 -2.03 -21.08 6.27
CA ALA A 69 -3.29 -21.12 7.03
C ALA A 69 -3.52 -19.86 7.88
N ARG A 70 -2.83 -18.75 7.59
CA ARG A 70 -2.99 -17.49 8.32
C ARG A 70 -3.13 -16.34 7.33
N SER A 71 -3.74 -15.25 7.80
CA SER A 71 -3.75 -13.96 7.11
C SER A 71 -2.36 -13.55 6.66
N TRP A 72 -2.30 -12.92 5.50
CA TRP A 72 -1.11 -12.21 5.06
C TRP A 72 -0.85 -11.05 6.01
N THR A 73 0.42 -10.75 6.24
CA THR A 73 0.83 -9.54 6.94
C THR A 73 1.87 -8.78 6.14
N ALA A 74 1.85 -7.46 6.26
CA ALA A 74 2.78 -6.55 5.60
C ALA A 74 3.50 -5.69 6.65
N THR A 75 4.79 -5.48 6.46
CA THR A 75 5.61 -4.48 7.16
C THR A 75 6.34 -3.61 6.16
N LEU A 76 6.60 -2.34 6.50
CA LEU A 76 7.45 -1.49 5.67
C LEU A 76 8.91 -1.93 5.74
N THR A 77 9.58 -1.86 4.61
CA THR A 77 11.05 -1.88 4.51
C THR A 77 11.60 -0.46 4.76
N PRO A 78 12.93 -0.28 4.93
CA PRO A 78 13.53 1.04 4.94
C PRO A 78 13.18 1.89 3.69
N GLU A 79 13.14 1.26 2.51
CA GLU A 79 12.76 1.91 1.25
C GLU A 79 11.30 2.36 1.28
N GLY A 80 10.41 1.51 1.82
CA GLY A 80 9.01 1.85 2.02
C GLY A 80 8.81 3.03 2.98
N VAL A 81 9.57 3.06 4.08
CA VAL A 81 9.58 4.18 5.03
C VAL A 81 10.02 5.47 4.33
N ASN A 82 11.13 5.43 3.59
CA ASN A 82 11.62 6.59 2.84
C ASN A 82 10.59 7.08 1.80
N GLN A 83 9.85 6.17 1.17
CA GLN A 83 8.82 6.53 0.20
C GLN A 83 7.65 7.26 0.85
N VAL A 84 7.14 6.77 1.98
CA VAL A 84 5.99 7.40 2.69
C VAL A 84 6.37 8.68 3.43
N GLU A 85 7.63 8.82 3.83
CA GLU A 85 8.17 10.00 4.51
C GLU A 85 8.70 11.07 3.54
N TYR A 86 8.52 10.88 2.23
CA TYR A 86 8.94 11.83 1.19
C TYR A 86 10.46 12.09 1.16
N VAL A 87 11.25 11.07 1.51
CA VAL A 87 12.71 11.11 1.45
C VAL A 87 13.22 10.80 0.04
N THR A 88 12.51 9.93 -0.69
CA THR A 88 12.83 9.52 -2.07
C THR A 88 11.89 10.16 -3.09
N ASP A 89 12.30 10.13 -4.36
CA ASP A 89 11.49 10.58 -5.50
C ASP A 89 10.20 9.75 -5.68
N ASP A 90 9.30 10.25 -6.53
CA ASP A 90 8.05 9.55 -6.86
C ASP A 90 8.34 8.28 -7.67
N ILE A 91 7.69 7.18 -7.28
CA ILE A 91 7.80 5.89 -7.98
C ILE A 91 6.60 5.73 -8.93
N PRO A 92 6.81 5.47 -10.23
CA PRO A 92 5.73 5.22 -11.17
C PRO A 92 4.79 4.11 -10.70
N GLY A 93 3.48 4.34 -10.87
CA GLY A 93 2.46 3.39 -10.42
C GLY A 93 2.08 3.52 -8.95
N ILE A 94 2.50 4.57 -8.25
CA ILE A 94 2.02 4.92 -6.90
C ILE A 94 1.57 6.38 -6.90
N ALA A 95 0.30 6.64 -6.57
CA ALA A 95 -0.26 7.99 -6.56
C ALA A 95 0.09 8.71 -5.26
N ARG A 96 1.39 8.93 -5.01
CA ARG A 96 1.86 9.75 -3.89
C ARG A 96 1.49 11.22 -4.16
N PRO A 97 0.71 11.88 -3.29
CA PRO A 97 0.36 13.29 -3.47
C PRO A 97 1.61 14.19 -3.43
N ALA A 98 1.63 15.28 -4.19
CA ALA A 98 2.72 16.24 -4.09
C ALA A 98 2.79 16.83 -2.68
N LYS A 99 4.00 16.91 -2.10
CA LYS A 99 4.23 17.51 -0.78
C LYS A 99 3.93 19.02 -0.84
N TYR A 100 2.80 19.44 -0.28
CA TYR A 100 2.36 20.85 -0.27
C TYR A 100 2.70 21.59 1.03
N TRP A 101 3.18 20.89 2.06
CA TRP A 101 3.72 21.49 3.27
C TRP A 101 5.25 21.51 3.23
N ARG A 102 5.84 22.70 3.41
CA ARG A 102 7.26 22.87 3.74
C ARG A 102 7.35 23.19 5.23
N GLU A 103 8.35 22.63 5.90
CA GLU A 103 8.91 23.23 7.12
C GLU A 103 9.78 24.43 6.71
#